data_AF-A0A2V9M467-F1
#
_entry.id   AF-A0A2V9M467-F1
#
_cell.length_a   1.000
_cell.length_b   1.000
_cell.length_c   1.000
_cell.angle_alpha   90.00
_cell.angle_beta   90.00
_cell.angle_gamma   90.00
#
_symmetry.space_group_name_H-M   'P 1'
#
loop_
_entity.id
_entity.type
_entity.pdbx_description
1 polymer ?
#
loop_
_entity_poly.entity_id
_entity_poly.type
_entity_poly.pdbx_seq_one_letter_code
_entity_poly.pdbx_strand_id
1 'polypeptide(L)'
;MGERNLIEVAYVGNQAHKLNSRWDANDCSVADSLACVPSAVRWSQYPFVLFSTNDGNSNYHALVAKFHRQFSRGFSFLANYTWSKSLSNSMESGGAGTLVQRAACRRCDKGLAAYNVPQRFVVSLVWDLPFGQGQRFLSNINPVLDHILGGWAVSTITTFSQGNSFEVNSPNVTSAIFSDFRADRLCDGRKSLSNRDLRKKRPLLDRLKLLSNSRQWILWQLGIWDTLRTWSQQLGHRNRKKHHRS
;
A
#
# COMPACT_ATOMS: atom_id res chain seq x y z
N MET A 1 -28.78 31.62 -5.49
CA MET A 1 -28.10 30.91 -4.39
C MET A 1 -26.81 30.31 -4.93
N GLY A 2 -25.64 30.73 -4.43
CA GLY A 2 -24.33 30.36 -4.97
C GLY A 2 -23.86 28.97 -4.49
N GLU A 3 -23.09 28.28 -5.34
CA GLU A 3 -22.52 26.97 -5.03
C GLU A 3 -21.56 27.09 -3.84
N ARG A 4 -21.88 26.45 -2.72
CA ARG A 4 -21.02 26.43 -1.53
C ARG A 4 -20.08 25.24 -1.60
N ASN A 5 -18.89 25.51 -2.14
CA ASN A 5 -17.76 24.59 -2.10
C ASN A 5 -16.89 24.94 -0.90
N LEU A 6 -16.47 23.93 -0.14
CA LEU A 6 -15.63 24.04 1.04
C LEU A 6 -14.43 23.11 0.88
N ILE A 7 -13.23 23.66 1.10
CA ILE A 7 -11.99 22.90 1.19
C ILE A 7 -11.45 23.08 2.60
N GLU A 8 -11.16 21.97 3.26
CA GLU A 8 -10.52 21.93 4.57
C GLU A 8 -9.22 21.13 4.46
N VAL A 9 -8.14 21.68 4.98
CA VAL A 9 -6.86 20.97 5.10
C VAL A 9 -6.42 21.09 6.55
N ALA A 10 -6.13 19.95 7.17
CA ALA A 10 -5.74 19.86 8.56
C ALA A 10 -4.52 18.95 8.71
N TYR A 11 -3.69 19.27 9.68
CA TYR A 11 -2.63 18.40 10.16
C TYR A 11 -3.02 17.84 11.53
N VAL A 12 -2.90 16.52 11.70
CA VAL A 12 -3.19 15.83 12.95
C VAL A 12 -1.92 15.14 13.42
N GLY A 13 -1.45 15.51 14.60
CA GLY A 13 -0.31 14.88 15.27
C GLY A 13 -0.74 14.24 16.58
N ASN A 14 -0.28 13.03 16.87
CA ASN A 14 -0.44 12.38 18.16
C ASN A 14 0.89 11.74 18.58
N GLN A 15 1.19 11.82 19.87
CA GLN A 15 2.35 11.19 20.45
C GLN A 15 1.95 10.50 21.76
N ALA A 16 2.38 9.26 21.91
CA ALA A 16 2.16 8.44 23.08
C ALA A 16 3.51 8.02 23.66
N HIS A 17 3.59 8.09 24.98
CA HIS A 17 4.77 7.77 25.77
C HIS A 17 4.43 6.75 26.85
N LYS A 18 5.45 6.05 27.33
CA LYS A 18 5.32 5.04 28.39
C LYS A 18 4.36 3.91 28.01
N LEU A 19 4.35 3.55 26.74
CA LEU A 19 3.64 2.39 26.26
C LEU A 19 4.36 1.12 26.68
N ASN A 20 3.62 0.03 26.81
CA ASN A 20 4.20 -1.26 27.18
C ASN A 20 5.18 -1.74 26.10
N SER A 21 6.34 -2.21 26.53
CA SER A 21 7.34 -2.86 25.70
C SER A 21 7.81 -4.12 26.44
N ARG A 22 8.16 -5.16 25.67
CA ARG A 22 8.67 -6.42 26.20
C ARG A 22 9.95 -6.79 25.50
N TRP A 23 10.90 -7.30 26.27
CA TRP A 23 12.24 -7.65 25.78
C TRP A 23 12.81 -8.78 26.63
N ASP A 24 13.70 -9.57 26.04
CA ASP A 24 14.42 -10.62 26.77
C ASP A 24 15.63 -10.02 27.47
N ALA A 25 15.65 -10.04 28.81
CA ALA A 25 16.76 -9.57 29.60
C ALA A 25 17.97 -10.50 29.59
N ASN A 26 17.82 -11.71 29.06
CA ASN A 26 18.90 -12.64 28.80
C ASN A 26 19.37 -12.62 27.34
N ASP A 27 18.92 -11.65 26.54
CA ASP A 27 19.38 -11.44 25.15
C ASP A 27 20.91 -11.34 25.10
N CYS A 28 21.51 -12.19 24.28
CA CYS A 28 22.95 -12.31 24.07
C CYS A 28 23.43 -11.54 22.83
N SER A 29 22.56 -10.78 22.16
CA SER A 29 22.95 -9.93 21.04
C SER A 29 23.84 -8.77 21.49
N VAL A 30 24.75 -8.33 20.62
CA VAL A 30 25.69 -7.23 20.89
C VAL A 30 25.28 -5.97 20.13
N ALA A 31 25.82 -4.80 20.52
CA ALA A 31 25.42 -3.49 19.98
C ALA A 31 25.61 -3.29 18.47
N ASP A 32 26.41 -4.13 17.81
CA ASP A 32 26.67 -4.07 16.36
C ASP A 32 26.20 -5.29 15.58
N SER A 33 25.67 -6.32 16.26
CA SER A 33 25.26 -7.57 15.60
C SER A 33 24.13 -8.26 16.38
N LEU A 34 23.22 -8.87 15.63
CA LEU A 34 22.19 -9.77 16.16
C LEU A 34 22.77 -11.13 16.57
N ALA A 35 24.04 -11.40 16.28
CA ALA A 35 24.71 -12.63 16.68
C ALA A 35 24.79 -12.74 18.21
N CYS A 36 24.46 -13.92 18.71
CA CYS A 36 24.56 -14.25 20.13
C CYS A 36 26.02 -14.44 20.55
N VAL A 37 26.45 -13.71 21.58
CA VAL A 37 27.73 -13.92 22.24
C VAL A 37 27.47 -14.62 23.59
N PRO A 38 27.91 -15.87 23.80
CA PRO A 38 27.60 -16.63 25.01
C PRO A 38 28.03 -15.94 26.32
N SER A 39 29.10 -15.15 26.30
CA SER A 39 29.55 -14.38 27.47
C SER A 39 28.65 -13.20 27.82
N ALA A 40 27.73 -12.79 26.94
CA ALA A 40 26.75 -11.73 27.21
C ALA A 40 25.51 -12.25 27.96
N VAL A 41 25.31 -13.58 28.02
CA VAL A 41 24.21 -14.21 28.75
C VAL A 41 24.41 -13.98 30.24
N ARG A 42 23.45 -13.31 30.90
CA ARG A 42 23.54 -12.95 32.33
C ARG A 42 23.17 -14.09 33.24
N TRP A 43 22.16 -14.88 32.86
CA TRP A 43 21.64 -15.98 33.63
C TRP A 43 21.61 -17.24 32.78
N SER A 44 22.73 -17.97 32.75
CA SER A 44 22.90 -19.16 31.91
C SER A 44 21.97 -20.32 32.25
N GLN A 45 21.42 -20.35 33.47
CA GLN A 45 20.45 -21.34 33.91
C GLN A 45 19.04 -21.14 33.33
N TYR A 46 18.72 -19.94 32.84
CA TYR A 46 17.41 -19.63 32.27
C TYR A 46 17.54 -19.49 30.75
N PRO A 47 16.68 -20.16 29.96
CA PRO A 47 16.71 -20.02 28.50
C PRO A 47 16.35 -18.61 28.04
N PHE A 48 15.46 -17.92 28.75
CA PHE A 48 15.09 -16.52 28.52
C PHE A 48 14.58 -15.89 29.82
N VAL A 49 14.58 -14.55 29.89
CA VAL A 49 14.01 -13.79 31.02
C VAL A 49 13.20 -12.63 30.47
N LEU A 50 11.88 -12.79 30.41
CA LEU A 50 10.98 -11.78 29.85
C LEU A 50 10.78 -10.60 30.80
N PHE A 51 11.18 -9.40 30.37
CA PHE A 51 10.89 -8.16 31.07
C PHE A 51 9.78 -7.39 30.37
N SER A 52 8.88 -6.79 31.16
CA SER A 52 7.85 -5.87 30.66
C SER A 52 8.04 -4.51 31.30
N THR A 53 8.22 -3.50 30.46
CA THR A 53 8.51 -2.12 30.87
C THR A 53 7.59 -1.16 30.14
N ASN A 54 7.43 0.06 30.67
CA ASN A 54 6.61 1.11 30.08
C ASN A 54 7.50 2.21 29.51
N ASP A 55 8.28 1.86 28.49
CA ASP A 55 9.27 2.72 27.84
C ASP A 55 9.10 2.80 26.31
N GLY A 56 8.04 2.18 25.78
CA GLY A 56 7.64 2.30 24.39
C GLY A 56 7.07 3.69 24.07
N ASN A 57 7.21 4.11 22.82
CA ASN A 57 6.73 5.38 22.29
C ASN A 57 6.09 5.15 20.92
N SER A 58 4.98 5.83 20.67
CA SER A 58 4.31 5.85 19.37
C SER A 58 4.09 7.29 18.91
N ASN A 59 4.28 7.55 17.62
CA ASN A 59 4.06 8.84 17.00
C ASN A 59 3.20 8.65 15.76
N TYR A 60 2.14 9.43 15.65
CA TYR A 60 1.25 9.47 14.51
C TYR A 60 1.21 10.88 13.93
N HIS A 61 1.37 10.97 12.62
CA HIS A 61 1.23 12.23 11.89
C HIS A 61 0.36 11.99 10.66
N ALA A 62 -0.60 12.88 10.43
CA ALA A 62 -1.48 12.82 9.28
C ALA A 62 -1.77 14.20 8.69
N LEU A 63 -1.87 14.25 7.38
CA LEU A 63 -2.48 15.32 6.63
C LEU A 63 -3.86 14.83 6.19
N VAL A 64 -4.88 15.59 6.55
CA VAL A 64 -6.28 15.33 6.18
C VAL A 64 -6.74 16.46 5.28
N ALA A 65 -7.17 16.12 4.08
CA ALA A 65 -7.79 17.04 3.14
C ALA A 65 -9.23 16.62 2.90
N LYS A 66 -10.15 17.58 2.96
CA LYS A 66 -11.57 17.36 2.74
C LYS A 66 -12.08 18.40 1.75
N PHE A 67 -12.85 17.92 0.78
CA PHE A 67 -13.57 18.75 -0.16
C PHE A 67 -15.05 18.43 -0.06
N HIS A 68 -15.87 19.44 0.15
CA HIS A 68 -17.31 19.31 0.26
C HIS A 68 -17.99 20.32 -0.64
N ARG A 69 -18.73 19.81 -1.61
CA ARG A 69 -19.68 20.57 -2.41
C ARG A 69 -21.07 20.25 -1.89
N GLN A 70 -21.73 21.27 -1.32
CA GLN A 70 -23.12 21.14 -0.89
C GLN A 70 -24.03 20.83 -2.09
N PHE A 71 -25.13 20.12 -1.83
CA PHE A 71 -26.08 19.76 -2.87
C PHE A 71 -26.62 21.02 -3.57
N SER A 72 -26.33 21.11 -4.87
CA SER A 72 -26.70 22.26 -5.69
C SER A 72 -26.89 21.79 -7.12
N ARG A 73 -28.02 22.18 -7.73
CA ARG A 73 -28.35 21.87 -9.13
C ARG A 73 -28.27 20.36 -9.42
N GLY A 74 -28.83 19.55 -8.50
CA GLY A 74 -28.87 18.10 -8.65
C GLY A 74 -27.57 17.38 -8.30
N PHE A 75 -26.56 18.04 -7.73
CA PHE A 75 -25.26 17.41 -7.48
C PHE A 75 -24.68 17.75 -6.12
N SER A 76 -24.25 16.73 -5.38
CA SER A 76 -23.47 16.81 -4.13
C SER A 76 -22.25 15.91 -4.22
N PHE A 77 -21.14 16.37 -3.63
CA PHE A 77 -19.89 15.64 -3.64
C PHE A 77 -19.09 15.89 -2.36
N LEU A 78 -18.62 14.82 -1.74
CA LEU A 78 -17.78 14.84 -0.57
C LEU A 78 -16.58 13.92 -0.80
N ALA A 79 -15.37 14.46 -0.70
CA ALA A 79 -14.14 13.70 -0.78
C ALA A 79 -13.28 13.94 0.47
N ASN A 80 -12.74 12.88 1.04
CA ASN A 80 -11.83 12.92 2.17
C ASN A 80 -10.57 12.12 1.81
N TYR A 81 -9.41 12.75 1.95
CA TYR A 81 -8.11 12.13 1.76
C TYR A 81 -7.29 12.26 3.03
N THR A 82 -6.80 11.13 3.54
CA THR A 82 -5.91 11.06 4.68
C THR A 82 -4.60 10.45 4.22
N TRP A 83 -3.51 11.20 4.35
CA TRP A 83 -2.15 10.70 4.24
C TRP A 83 -1.52 10.68 5.62
N SER A 84 -1.19 9.50 6.13
CA SER A 84 -0.72 9.33 7.49
C SER A 84 0.52 8.44 7.60
N LYS A 85 1.22 8.57 8.71
CA LYS A 85 2.32 7.70 9.09
C LYS A 85 2.31 7.52 10.61
N SER A 86 2.17 6.27 11.04
CA SER A 86 2.28 5.84 12.43
C SER A 86 3.56 5.06 12.63
N LEU A 87 4.37 5.48 13.60
CA LEU A 87 5.62 4.83 13.99
C LEU A 87 5.58 4.45 15.45
N SER A 88 5.97 3.22 15.77
CA SER A 88 5.90 2.68 17.12
C SER A 88 7.02 1.70 17.40
N ASN A 89 7.46 1.66 18.65
CA ASN A 89 8.35 0.61 19.18
C ASN A 89 7.75 -0.07 20.43
N SER A 90 6.45 0.10 20.65
CA SER A 90 5.72 -0.53 21.75
C SER A 90 5.10 -1.84 21.30
N MET A 91 4.66 -2.64 22.26
CA MET A 91 3.82 -3.80 22.00
C MET A 91 2.45 -3.33 21.52
N GLU A 92 2.03 -3.74 20.32
CA GLU A 92 0.82 -3.22 19.65
C GLU A 92 -0.36 -4.20 19.65
N SER A 93 -0.17 -5.37 20.25
CA SER A 93 -1.18 -6.42 20.40
C SER A 93 -1.11 -6.91 21.84
N GLY A 94 -2.25 -6.95 22.55
CA GLY A 94 -2.35 -7.35 23.95
C GLY A 94 -1.98 -8.82 24.26
N GLY A 95 -1.44 -9.57 23.29
CA GLY A 95 -0.91 -10.93 23.46
C GLY A 95 0.58 -10.97 23.80
N ALA A 96 1.25 -12.09 23.52
CA ALA A 96 2.71 -12.13 23.41
C ALA A 96 3.12 -11.37 22.14
N GLY A 97 2.97 -10.05 22.16
CA GLY A 97 3.38 -9.19 21.05
C GLY A 97 4.88 -9.33 20.78
N THR A 98 5.29 -8.97 19.57
CA THR A 98 6.68 -9.09 19.12
C THR A 98 7.62 -8.47 20.13
N LEU A 99 8.56 -9.27 20.64
CA LEU A 99 9.59 -8.76 21.54
C LEU A 99 10.44 -7.73 20.79
N VAL A 100 11.02 -6.82 21.56
CA VAL A 100 12.16 -6.04 21.08
C VAL A 100 13.22 -7.03 20.58
N GLN A 101 13.65 -6.85 19.34
CA GLN A 101 14.63 -7.71 18.67
C GLN A 101 16.03 -7.56 19.28
N ARG A 102 16.31 -6.41 19.90
CA ARG A 102 17.59 -6.08 20.54
C ARG A 102 17.40 -5.45 21.90
N ALA A 103 17.62 -6.21 22.98
CA ALA A 103 17.51 -5.70 24.35
C ALA A 103 18.42 -4.49 24.60
N ALA A 104 19.63 -4.52 24.03
CA ALA A 104 20.60 -3.42 24.13
C ALA A 104 20.13 -2.13 23.44
N CYS A 105 19.23 -2.20 22.45
CA CYS A 105 18.70 -1.04 21.74
C CYS A 105 17.19 -1.11 21.52
N ARG A 106 16.41 -0.92 22.58
CA ARG A 106 14.93 -0.85 22.52
C ARG A 106 14.38 0.26 21.62
N ARG A 107 15.15 1.33 21.42
CA ARG A 107 14.78 2.43 20.51
C ARG A 107 14.98 2.08 19.04
N CYS A 108 15.84 1.11 18.74
CA CYS A 108 16.13 0.67 17.36
C CYS A 108 14.93 -0.05 16.73
N ASP A 109 14.01 -0.59 17.54
CA ASP A 109 12.80 -1.26 17.07
C ASP A 109 11.65 -0.32 16.68
N LYS A 110 11.93 0.97 16.49
CA LYS A 110 10.92 1.92 16.03
C LYS A 110 10.63 1.70 14.55
N GLY A 111 9.49 1.08 14.26
CA GLY A 111 9.04 0.74 12.93
C GLY A 111 7.68 1.32 12.60
N LEU A 112 7.13 0.96 11.43
CA LEU A 112 5.73 1.22 11.10
C LEU A 112 4.83 0.46 12.06
N ALA A 113 3.84 1.13 12.62
CA ALA A 113 2.85 0.47 13.47
C ALA A 113 2.01 -0.54 12.66
N ALA A 114 1.59 -1.64 13.27
CA ALA A 114 0.75 -2.67 12.65
C ALA A 114 -0.59 -2.11 12.14
N TYR A 115 -1.13 -1.10 12.82
CA TYR A 115 -2.36 -0.39 12.45
C TYR A 115 -2.11 0.85 11.56
N ASN A 116 -0.91 1.01 11.01
CA ASN A 116 -0.62 2.11 10.11
C ASN A 116 -1.28 1.90 8.74
N VAL A 117 -2.18 2.82 8.37
CA VAL A 117 -2.79 2.93 7.04
C VAL A 117 -2.26 4.20 6.37
N PRO A 118 -1.27 4.10 5.45
CA PRO A 118 -0.58 5.27 4.95
C PRO A 118 -1.48 6.21 4.16
N GLN A 119 -2.40 5.67 3.36
CA GLN A 119 -3.28 6.48 2.52
C GLN A 119 -4.68 5.91 2.54
N ARG A 120 -5.66 6.78 2.77
CA ARG A 120 -7.08 6.46 2.70
C ARG A 120 -7.81 7.57 1.98
N PHE A 121 -8.58 7.21 0.97
CA PHE A 121 -9.41 8.11 0.18
C PHE A 121 -10.85 7.63 0.20
N VAL A 122 -11.77 8.48 0.63
CA VAL A 122 -13.20 8.19 0.69
C VAL A 122 -13.94 9.23 -0.12
N VAL A 123 -14.76 8.78 -1.06
CA VAL A 123 -15.59 9.64 -1.92
C VAL A 123 -17.05 9.26 -1.74
N SER A 124 -17.89 10.27 -1.61
CA SER A 124 -19.35 10.17 -1.65
C SER A 124 -19.88 11.14 -2.70
N LEU A 125 -20.74 10.64 -3.57
CA LEU A 125 -21.35 11.40 -4.66
C LEU A 125 -22.85 11.10 -4.70
N VAL A 126 -23.63 12.16 -4.85
CA VAL A 126 -25.07 12.08 -5.14
C VAL A 126 -25.33 12.96 -6.34
N TRP A 127 -25.88 12.38 -7.39
CA TRP A 127 -26.17 13.07 -8.64
C TRP A 127 -27.57 12.71 -9.14
N ASP A 128 -28.47 13.68 -9.10
CA ASP A 128 -29.75 13.65 -9.80
C ASP A 128 -29.48 13.79 -11.30
N LEU A 129 -29.75 12.73 -12.04
CA LEU A 129 -29.55 12.72 -13.48
C LEU A 129 -30.55 13.70 -14.11
N PRO A 130 -30.09 14.65 -14.95
CA PRO A 130 -30.96 15.67 -15.49
C PRO A 130 -31.69 15.17 -16.74
N PHE A 131 -32.34 14.01 -16.63
CA PHE A 131 -33.22 13.43 -17.65
C PHE A 131 -34.68 13.57 -17.22
N GLY A 132 -35.55 13.91 -18.18
CA GLY A 132 -36.99 13.98 -17.99
C GLY A 132 -37.59 15.36 -18.25
N GLN A 133 -38.91 15.44 -18.17
CA GLN A 133 -39.67 16.63 -18.51
C GLN A 133 -39.27 17.81 -17.62
N GLY A 134 -38.90 18.93 -18.25
CA GLY A 134 -38.41 20.13 -17.54
C GLY A 134 -36.96 20.05 -17.01
N GLN A 135 -36.23 18.96 -17.28
CA GLN A 135 -34.80 18.83 -16.97
C GLN A 135 -33.91 19.24 -18.15
N ARG A 136 -32.59 19.25 -17.93
CA ARG A 136 -31.60 19.74 -18.90
C ARG A 136 -31.49 18.87 -20.15
N PHE A 137 -31.67 17.55 -20.03
CA PHE A 137 -31.65 16.59 -21.14
C PHE A 137 -33.00 15.90 -21.25
N LEU A 138 -33.43 15.61 -22.49
CA LEU A 138 -34.73 15.03 -22.78
C LEU A 138 -35.84 15.87 -22.11
N SER A 139 -35.97 17.13 -22.48
CA SER A 139 -36.94 18.05 -21.85
C SER A 139 -38.38 17.92 -22.39
N ASN A 140 -38.54 17.43 -23.62
CA ASN A 140 -39.82 17.32 -24.36
C ASN A 140 -40.20 15.86 -24.67
N ILE A 141 -39.95 14.96 -23.73
CA ILE A 141 -40.21 13.52 -23.87
C ILE A 141 -41.69 13.25 -23.60
N ASN A 142 -42.23 12.21 -24.26
CA ASN A 142 -43.61 11.78 -24.04
C ASN A 142 -43.84 11.48 -22.54
N PRO A 143 -44.94 11.93 -21.91
CA PRO A 143 -45.26 11.67 -20.50
C PRO A 143 -45.11 10.20 -20.06
N VAL A 144 -45.41 9.25 -20.95
CA VAL A 144 -45.26 7.81 -20.67
C VAL A 144 -43.79 7.40 -20.55
N LEU A 145 -42.94 7.94 -21.41
CA LEU A 145 -41.49 7.72 -21.35
C LEU A 145 -40.88 8.45 -20.14
N ASP A 146 -41.41 9.61 -19.76
CA ASP A 146 -40.93 10.41 -18.63
C ASP A 146 -41.06 9.65 -17.30
N HIS A 147 -42.15 8.91 -17.14
CA HIS A 147 -42.34 8.03 -15.98
C HIS A 147 -41.31 6.91 -15.86
N ILE A 148 -40.63 6.54 -16.95
CA ILE A 148 -39.61 5.48 -16.95
C ILE A 148 -38.21 6.07 -16.87
N LEU A 149 -37.97 7.19 -17.55
CA LEU A 149 -36.64 7.76 -17.77
C LEU A 149 -36.36 9.03 -16.95
N GLY A 150 -37.36 9.60 -16.31
CA GLY A 150 -37.25 10.81 -15.49
C GLY A 150 -36.94 10.52 -14.02
N GLY A 151 -36.28 11.47 -13.34
CA GLY A 151 -36.14 11.47 -11.88
C GLY A 151 -35.12 10.48 -11.31
N TRP A 152 -34.26 9.88 -12.15
CA TRP A 152 -33.21 8.99 -11.68
C TRP A 152 -32.15 9.75 -10.87
N ALA A 153 -31.70 9.14 -9.77
CA ALA A 153 -30.57 9.63 -8.98
C ALA A 153 -29.53 8.52 -8.80
N VAL A 154 -28.25 8.90 -8.87
CA VAL A 154 -27.11 8.02 -8.64
C VAL A 154 -26.44 8.42 -7.34
N SER A 155 -26.39 7.50 -6.38
CA SER A 155 -25.65 7.66 -5.13
C SER A 155 -24.54 6.63 -5.04
N THR A 156 -23.32 7.05 -4.71
CA THR A 156 -22.19 6.14 -4.57
C THR A 156 -21.29 6.58 -3.41
N ILE A 157 -20.79 5.60 -2.67
CA ILE A 157 -19.72 5.78 -1.69
C ILE A 157 -18.64 4.77 -2.02
N THR A 158 -17.41 5.23 -2.18
CA THR A 158 -16.27 4.36 -2.49
C THR A 158 -15.10 4.70 -1.59
N THR A 159 -14.43 3.66 -1.10
CA THR A 159 -13.25 3.77 -0.25
C THR A 159 -12.08 3.11 -0.94
N PHE A 160 -10.99 3.84 -1.09
CA PHE A 160 -9.69 3.34 -1.51
C PHE A 160 -8.74 3.45 -0.31
N SER A 161 -8.09 2.35 0.05
CA SER A 161 -7.17 2.32 1.19
C SER A 161 -5.96 1.50 0.82
N GLN A 162 -4.78 1.97 1.22
CA GLN A 162 -3.63 1.08 1.31
C GLN A 162 -3.87 0.08 2.45
N GLY A 163 -3.24 -1.08 2.35
CA GLY A 163 -3.28 -2.10 3.39
C GLY A 163 -2.54 -1.67 4.65
N ASN A 164 -2.73 -2.46 5.70
CA ASN A 164 -1.95 -2.33 6.93
C ASN A 164 -0.49 -2.69 6.68
N SER A 165 0.37 -2.22 7.58
CA SER A 165 1.79 -2.62 7.58
C SER A 165 1.89 -4.09 7.98
N PHE A 166 2.76 -4.83 7.32
CA PHE A 166 3.06 -6.22 7.66
C PHE A 166 4.53 -6.35 8.02
N GLU A 167 4.81 -7.27 8.94
CA GLU A 167 6.14 -7.59 9.39
C GLU A 167 6.77 -8.63 8.47
N VAL A 168 8.05 -8.43 8.11
CA VAL A 168 8.81 -9.40 7.31
C VAL A 168 9.85 -10.03 8.21
N ASN A 169 9.66 -11.32 8.47
CA ASN A 169 10.57 -12.10 9.31
C ASN A 169 11.65 -12.77 8.46
N SER A 170 12.79 -13.03 9.09
CA SER A 170 13.93 -13.76 8.57
C SER A 170 14.18 -15.02 9.39
N PRO A 171 14.79 -16.08 8.82
CA PRO A 171 15.17 -17.24 9.60
C PRO A 171 16.08 -16.85 10.77
N ASN A 172 15.75 -17.32 11.97
CA ASN A 172 16.63 -17.16 13.11
C ASN A 172 17.89 -18.02 12.91
N VAL A 173 18.99 -17.39 12.54
CA VAL A 173 20.32 -18.00 12.43
C VAL A 173 21.20 -17.70 13.66
N THR A 174 20.58 -17.20 14.73
CA THR A 174 21.24 -16.82 15.98
C THR A 174 20.78 -17.72 17.11
N SER A 175 21.55 -17.80 18.19
CA SER A 175 21.18 -18.60 19.37
C SER A 175 20.14 -17.92 20.27
N ALA A 176 19.63 -16.74 19.91
CA ALA A 176 18.64 -16.04 20.72
C ALA A 176 17.27 -16.71 20.59
N ILE A 177 16.57 -16.87 21.70
CA ILE A 177 15.29 -17.55 21.79
C ILE A 177 14.18 -16.48 21.96
N PHE A 178 13.01 -16.69 21.36
CA PHE A 178 11.81 -15.81 21.48
C PHE A 178 11.82 -14.44 20.77
N SER A 179 12.65 -14.23 19.73
CA SER A 179 12.46 -13.08 18.83
C SER A 179 12.19 -13.54 17.40
N ASP A 180 11.07 -13.08 16.84
CA ASP A 180 10.93 -13.03 15.39
C ASP A 180 11.98 -12.02 14.88
N PHE A 181 12.94 -12.51 14.12
CA PHE A 181 13.98 -11.66 13.57
C PHE A 181 13.43 -10.91 12.38
N ARG A 182 13.16 -9.61 12.54
CA ARG A 182 12.79 -8.78 11.41
C ARG A 182 13.94 -8.76 10.43
N ALA A 183 13.61 -8.89 9.16
CA ALA A 183 14.56 -8.79 8.09
C ALA A 183 15.16 -7.36 8.07
N ASP A 184 16.39 -7.26 8.57
CA ASP A 184 17.34 -6.23 8.18
C ASP A 184 17.50 -6.36 6.66
N ARG A 185 17.24 -5.29 5.90
CA ARG A 185 17.51 -5.31 4.45
C ARG A 185 18.96 -4.90 4.19
N LEU A 186 19.91 -5.79 4.43
CA LEU A 186 21.25 -5.75 3.83
C LEU A 186 21.31 -6.64 2.58
N CYS A 187 20.49 -6.35 1.56
CA CYS A 187 20.74 -6.52 0.12
C CYS A 187 19.44 -6.44 -0.70
N ASP A 188 19.51 -5.87 -1.91
CA ASP A 188 18.46 -5.99 -2.92
C ASP A 188 18.24 -7.47 -3.25
N GLY A 189 17.01 -7.97 -3.03
CA GLY A 189 16.55 -9.34 -3.33
C GLY A 189 16.52 -9.72 -4.83
N ARG A 190 17.46 -9.20 -5.64
CA ARG A 190 17.66 -9.54 -7.05
C ARG A 190 19.09 -9.94 -7.40
N LYS A 191 20.04 -9.98 -6.44
CA LYS A 191 21.46 -10.22 -6.74
C LYS A 191 21.97 -11.65 -6.49
N SER A 192 21.11 -12.63 -6.22
CA SER A 192 21.56 -14.03 -6.08
C SER A 192 21.48 -14.85 -7.38
N LEU A 193 21.71 -14.26 -8.55
CA LEU A 193 22.02 -15.07 -9.74
C LEU A 193 23.18 -14.44 -10.53
N SER A 194 24.34 -15.09 -10.37
CA SER A 194 25.58 -15.02 -11.15
C SER A 194 26.69 -14.07 -10.66
N ASN A 195 27.80 -14.68 -10.25
CA ASN A 195 29.12 -14.05 -10.16
C ASN A 195 29.48 -13.42 -11.51
N ARG A 196 29.47 -12.08 -11.59
CA ARG A 196 29.97 -11.34 -12.74
C ARG A 196 31.13 -10.45 -12.34
N ASP A 197 32.28 -10.68 -12.97
CA ASP A 197 33.49 -9.87 -12.83
C ASP A 197 33.20 -8.41 -13.23
N LEU A 198 33.32 -7.50 -12.26
CA LEU A 198 33.03 -6.07 -12.41
C LEU A 198 34.12 -5.32 -13.21
N ARG A 199 35.20 -5.98 -13.65
CA ARG A 199 36.28 -5.36 -14.44
C ARG A 199 36.01 -5.34 -15.95
N LYS A 200 34.99 -6.04 -16.44
CA LYS A 200 34.57 -5.93 -17.85
C LYS A 200 33.74 -4.65 -18.06
N LYS A 201 34.37 -3.58 -18.55
CA LYS A 201 33.67 -2.37 -19.04
C LYS A 201 32.65 -2.78 -20.10
N ARG A 202 31.38 -2.40 -19.90
CA ARG A 202 30.30 -2.65 -20.87
C ARG A 202 30.40 -1.67 -22.05
N PRO A 203 30.17 -2.12 -23.29
CA PRO A 203 30.06 -1.23 -24.45
C PRO A 203 28.75 -0.43 -24.42
N LEU A 204 28.81 0.77 -25.00
CA LEU A 204 27.80 1.84 -24.91
C LEU A 204 26.42 1.46 -25.50
N LEU A 205 26.37 0.47 -26.39
CA LEU A 205 25.17 0.02 -27.08
C LEU A 205 24.13 -0.68 -26.18
N ASP A 206 24.53 -1.20 -25.01
CA ASP A 206 23.61 -1.83 -24.06
C ASP A 206 22.75 -0.81 -23.28
N ARG A 207 23.13 0.48 -23.25
CA ARG A 207 22.33 1.54 -22.60
C ARG A 207 21.08 1.91 -23.40
N LEU A 208 21.08 1.70 -24.72
CA LEU A 208 19.95 2.07 -25.58
C LEU A 208 18.81 1.05 -25.56
N LYS A 209 19.09 -0.22 -25.23
CA LYS A 209 18.05 -1.27 -25.10
C LYS A 209 17.16 -1.10 -23.87
N LEU A 210 17.58 -0.34 -22.87
CA LEU A 210 16.76 -0.04 -21.67
C LEU A 210 15.61 0.93 -21.95
N LEU A 211 15.68 1.71 -23.04
CA LEU A 211 14.64 2.67 -23.39
C LEU A 211 13.56 2.09 -24.32
N SER A 212 13.78 0.94 -24.99
CA SER A 212 12.77 0.34 -25.87
C SER A 212 11.77 -0.57 -25.16
N ASN A 213 12.08 -1.03 -23.94
CA ASN A 213 11.20 -1.92 -23.16
C ASN A 213 10.08 -1.20 -22.38
N SER A 214 10.07 0.14 -22.38
CA SER A 214 9.01 0.94 -21.74
C SER A 214 7.71 0.99 -22.56
N ARG A 215 7.71 0.55 -23.82
CA ARG A 215 6.51 0.55 -24.68
C ARG A 215 5.51 -0.58 -24.38
N GLN A 216 5.92 -1.66 -23.71
CA GLN A 216 5.01 -2.77 -23.41
C GLN A 216 4.13 -2.53 -22.18
N TRP A 217 4.57 -1.68 -21.26
CA TRP A 217 3.80 -1.37 -20.05
C TRP A 217 2.58 -0.48 -20.31
N ILE A 218 2.65 0.42 -21.29
CA ILE A 218 1.55 1.34 -21.63
C ILE A 218 0.40 0.59 -22.33
N LEU A 219 0.69 -0.48 -23.07
CA LEU A 219 -0.33 -1.26 -23.78
C LEU A 219 -1.11 -2.23 -22.88
N TRP A 220 -0.61 -2.52 -21.68
CA TRP A 220 -1.31 -3.36 -20.71
C TRP A 220 -2.37 -2.60 -19.90
N GLN A 221 -2.29 -1.27 -19.80
CA GLN A 221 -3.29 -0.47 -19.08
C GLN A 221 -4.52 -0.07 -19.93
N LEU A 222 -4.49 -0.21 -21.25
CA LEU A 222 -5.56 0.29 -22.12
C LEU A 222 -6.53 -0.78 -22.64
N GLY A 223 -6.41 -2.06 -22.27
CA GLY A 223 -7.47 -3.05 -22.52
C GLY A 223 -7.84 -3.32 -24.00
N ILE A 224 -6.96 -3.04 -24.97
CA ILE A 224 -7.24 -3.22 -26.42
C ILE A 224 -6.77 -4.59 -26.96
N TRP A 225 -6.26 -5.48 -26.12
CA TRP A 225 -5.68 -6.75 -26.60
C TRP A 225 -6.71 -7.79 -27.07
N ASP A 226 -7.93 -7.77 -26.53
CA ASP A 226 -8.94 -8.79 -26.88
C ASP A 226 -9.72 -8.51 -28.17
N THR A 227 -9.68 -7.28 -28.70
CA THR A 227 -10.40 -6.92 -29.94
C THR A 227 -9.60 -7.12 -31.22
N LEU A 228 -8.26 -7.24 -31.15
CA LEU A 228 -7.41 -7.43 -32.34
C LEU A 228 -7.12 -8.90 -32.66
N ARG A 229 -7.36 -9.82 -31.72
CA ARG A 229 -7.12 -11.26 -31.94
C ARG A 229 -8.20 -11.93 -32.80
N THR A 230 -9.42 -11.40 -32.76
CA THR A 230 -10.55 -11.88 -33.56
C THR A 230 -10.45 -11.47 -35.03
N TRP A 231 -9.82 -10.34 -35.35
CA TRP A 231 -9.63 -9.89 -36.73
C TRP A 231 -8.48 -10.62 -37.47
N SER A 232 -7.43 -11.04 -36.75
CA SER A 232 -6.29 -11.73 -37.37
C SER A 232 -6.57 -13.21 -37.69
N GLN A 233 -7.53 -13.85 -37.03
CA GLN A 233 -7.92 -15.24 -37.34
C GLN A 233 -8.84 -15.36 -38.56
N GLN A 234 -9.65 -14.33 -38.87
CA GLN A 234 -10.53 -14.34 -40.05
C GLN A 234 -9.78 -14.12 -41.38
N LEU A 235 -8.64 -13.42 -41.38
CA LEU A 235 -7.83 -13.21 -42.58
C LEU A 235 -6.87 -14.37 -42.90
N GLY A 236 -6.50 -15.18 -41.91
CA GLY A 236 -5.59 -16.33 -42.09
C GLY A 236 -6.20 -17.53 -42.83
N HIS A 237 -7.52 -17.65 -42.86
CA HIS A 237 -8.20 -18.79 -43.50
C HIS A 237 -8.41 -18.64 -45.02
N ARG A 238 -8.18 -17.46 -45.60
CA ARG A 238 -8.43 -17.23 -47.04
C ARG A 238 -7.23 -17.49 -47.96
N ASN A 239 -6.00 -17.58 -47.44
CA ASN A 239 -4.77 -17.67 -48.26
C ASN A 239 -4.10 -19.05 -48.35
N ARG A 240 -4.69 -20.12 -47.78
CA ARG A 240 -4.09 -21.47 -47.77
C ARG A 240 -4.58 -22.43 -48.88
N LYS A 241 -5.26 -21.93 -49.93
CA LYS A 241 -5.82 -22.78 -51.01
C LYS A 241 -5.20 -22.58 -52.41
N LYS A 242 -3.96 -22.08 -52.53
CA LYS A 242 -3.37 -21.82 -53.87
C LYS A 242 -2.02 -22.44 -54.24
N HIS A 243 -1.40 -23.29 -53.42
CA HIS A 243 -0.18 -23.99 -53.86
C HIS A 243 -0.15 -25.45 -53.41
N HIS A 244 -0.69 -26.33 -54.25
CA HIS A 244 -0.22 -27.71 -54.47
C HIS A 244 -0.96 -28.28 -55.70
N ARG A 245 -0.39 -28.07 -56.90
CA ARG A 245 -0.60 -28.87 -58.12
C ARG A 245 0.43 -28.44 -59.17
N SER A 246 1.50 -29.22 -59.27
CA SER A 246 2.28 -29.52 -60.48
C SER A 246 3.38 -30.50 -60.09
#